data_AF-A0A238VBZ3-F1
#
_entry.id   AF-A0A238VBZ3-F1
#
_cell.length_a   1.000
_cell.length_b   1.000
_cell.length_c   1.000
_cell.angle_alpha   90.00
_cell.angle_beta   90.00
_cell.angle_gamma   90.00
#
_symmetry.space_group_name_H-M   'P 1'
#
loop_
_entity.id
_entity.type
_entity.pdbx_description
1 polymer ?
#
loop_
_entity_poly.entity_id
_entity_poly.type
_entity_poly.pdbx_seq_one_letter_code
_entity_poly.pdbx_strand_id
1 'polypeptide(L)'
;MTSRLAAAIVVFIVGILADMLSTYVAITTAGFIEGSPVGSMFMTRFGPVAGMILTKAVGMVVIGVPIAIAGGSRRLVAIAMFGGVGILSLLAAVRNTLLVVGV
;
A
#
# COMPACT_ATOMS: atom_id res chain seq x y z
N MET A 1 12.58 -14.88 -15.55
CA MET A 1 12.88 -13.79 -14.59
C MET A 1 12.02 -12.54 -14.78
N THR A 2 11.57 -12.21 -16.00
CA THR A 2 10.59 -11.13 -16.27
C THR A 2 9.23 -11.37 -15.59
N SER A 3 8.87 -12.65 -15.43
CA SER A 3 7.70 -13.11 -14.68
C SER A 3 7.64 -12.63 -13.23
N ARG A 4 8.78 -12.52 -12.52
CA ARG A 4 8.79 -12.08 -11.11
C ARG A 4 8.45 -10.61 -10.95
N LEU A 5 8.97 -9.77 -11.86
CA LEU A 5 8.65 -8.34 -11.89
C LEU A 5 7.19 -8.12 -12.32
N ALA A 6 6.72 -8.86 -13.33
CA ALA A 6 5.33 -8.82 -13.73
C ALA A 6 4.39 -9.21 -12.57
N ALA A 7 4.70 -10.29 -11.86
CA ALA A 7 3.94 -10.71 -10.68
C ALA A 7 3.96 -9.63 -9.58
N ALA A 8 5.11 -9.02 -9.30
CA ALA A 8 5.21 -7.95 -8.31
C ALA A 8 4.35 -6.73 -8.69
N ILE A 9 4.33 -6.35 -9.97
CA ILE A 9 3.48 -5.26 -10.49
C ILE A 9 2.00 -5.62 -10.37
N VAL A 10 1.62 -6.85 -10.70
CA VAL A 10 0.22 -7.32 -10.55
C VAL A 10 -0.20 -7.27 -9.08
N VAL A 11 0.63 -7.80 -8.18
CA VAL A 11 0.37 -7.75 -6.73
C VAL A 11 0.26 -6.31 -6.22
N PHE A 12 1.11 -5.42 -6.72
CA PHE A 12 1.04 -3.99 -6.41
C PHE A 12 -0.30 -3.36 -6.83
N ILE A 13 -0.69 -3.54 -8.10
CA ILE A 13 -1.93 -2.97 -8.64
C ILE A 13 -3.14 -3.52 -7.87
N VAL A 14 -3.24 -4.85 -7.73
CA VAL A 14 -4.36 -5.47 -7.04
C VAL A 14 -4.41 -5.05 -5.57
N GLY A 15 -3.25 -5.04 -4.89
CA GLY A 15 -3.16 -4.64 -3.49
C GLY A 15 -3.58 -3.20 -3.25
N ILE A 16 -3.11 -2.25 -4.05
CA ILE A 16 -3.50 -0.84 -3.91
C ILE A 16 -4.99 -0.66 -4.19
N LEU A 17 -5.52 -1.27 -5.25
CA LEU A 17 -6.95 -1.14 -5.56
C LEU A 17 -7.81 -1.73 -4.44
N ALA A 18 -7.47 -2.91 -3.93
CA ALA A 18 -8.19 -3.55 -2.83
C ALA A 18 -8.14 -2.71 -1.55
N ASP A 19 -6.97 -2.14 -1.24
CA ASP A 19 -6.80 -1.30 -0.05
C ASP A 19 -7.58 0.02 -0.16
N MET A 20 -7.49 0.71 -1.30
CA MET A 20 -8.20 1.97 -1.50
C MET A 20 -9.71 1.79 -1.49
N LEU A 21 -10.22 0.73 -2.13
CA LEU A 21 -11.64 0.41 -2.15
C LEU A 21 -12.14 0.04 -0.75
N SER A 22 -11.44 -0.87 -0.06
CA SER A 22 -11.83 -1.28 1.30
C SER A 22 -11.76 -0.13 2.30
N THR A 23 -10.76 0.74 2.20
CA THR A 23 -10.64 1.96 3.02
C THR A 23 -11.80 2.92 2.73
N TYR A 24 -12.14 3.14 1.46
CA TYR A 24 -13.27 3.98 1.09
C TYR A 24 -14.58 3.44 1.68
N VAL A 25 -14.84 2.13 1.52
CA VAL A 25 -15.99 1.47 2.13
C VAL A 25 -15.98 1.65 3.65
N ALA A 26 -14.87 1.32 4.31
CA ALA A 26 -14.75 1.42 5.77
C ALA A 26 -14.99 2.85 6.31
N ILE A 27 -14.50 3.88 5.61
CA ILE A 27 -14.77 5.28 5.97
C ILE A 27 -16.27 5.57 5.86
N THR A 28 -16.91 5.12 4.79
CA THR A 28 -18.34 5.41 4.54
C THR A 28 -19.31 4.59 5.40
N THR A 29 -18.96 3.37 5.82
CA THR A 29 -19.89 2.44 6.48
C THR A 29 -19.60 2.19 7.96
N ALA A 30 -18.35 2.33 8.41
CA ALA A 30 -17.93 1.87 9.73
C ALA A 30 -17.26 2.95 10.60
N GLY A 31 -17.27 4.22 10.16
CA GLY A 31 -16.61 5.32 10.90
C GLY A 31 -15.11 5.11 11.03
N PHE A 32 -14.48 4.47 10.03
CA PHE A 32 -13.07 4.10 10.07
C PHE A 32 -12.16 5.29 10.32
N ILE A 33 -11.28 5.15 11.33
CA ILE A 33 -10.19 6.07 11.61
C ILE A 33 -8.89 5.40 11.16
N GLU A 34 -8.18 6.04 10.25
CA GLU A 34 -6.87 5.60 9.76
C GLU A 34 -5.90 5.44 10.94
N GLY A 35 -5.49 4.20 11.22
CA GLY A 35 -4.63 3.88 12.38
C GLY A 35 -3.17 4.30 12.20
N SER A 36 -2.73 4.54 10.96
CA SER A 36 -1.39 5.05 10.67
C SER A 36 -1.35 6.57 10.90
N PRO A 37 -0.51 7.10 11.81
CA PRO A 37 -0.38 8.55 12.00
C PRO A 37 0.07 9.26 10.72
N VAL A 38 0.97 8.63 9.96
CA VAL A 38 1.47 9.14 8.69
C VAL A 38 0.38 9.10 7.62
N GLY A 39 -0.40 8.01 7.57
CA GLY A 39 -1.50 7.89 6.63
C GLY A 39 -2.63 8.87 6.90
N SER A 40 -3.00 9.01 8.16
CA SER A 40 -4.00 9.99 8.60
C SER A 40 -3.57 11.42 8.27
N MET A 41 -2.30 11.78 8.50
CA MET A 41 -1.76 13.09 8.14
C MET A 41 -1.86 13.36 6.63
N PHE A 42 -1.47 12.39 5.79
CA PHE A 42 -1.55 12.55 4.34
C PHE A 42 -3.00 12.63 3.83
N MET A 43 -3.89 11.77 4.33
CA MET A 43 -5.31 11.80 3.96
C MET A 43 -5.98 13.11 4.39
N THR A 44 -5.67 13.62 5.58
CA THR A 44 -6.21 14.88 6.09
C THR A 44 -5.74 16.07 5.25
N ARG A 45 -4.48 16.07 4.82
CA ARG A 45 -3.88 17.20 4.10
C ARG A 45 -4.18 17.22 2.61
N PHE A 46 -4.25 16.06 1.96
CA PHE A 46 -4.36 15.94 0.51
C PHE A 46 -5.68 15.28 0.05
N GLY A 47 -6.54 14.92 0.98
CA GLY A 47 -7.74 14.13 0.73
C GLY A 47 -7.45 12.62 0.67
N PRO A 48 -8.50 11.77 0.73
CA PRO A 48 -8.34 10.32 0.91
C PRO A 48 -7.51 9.67 -0.21
N VAL A 49 -7.84 9.95 -1.47
CA VAL A 49 -7.21 9.31 -2.64
C VAL A 49 -5.74 9.72 -2.77
N ALA A 50 -5.45 11.03 -2.79
CA ALA A 50 -4.08 11.51 -2.95
C ALA A 50 -3.22 11.16 -1.72
N GLY A 51 -3.79 11.23 -0.52
CA GLY A 51 -3.11 10.83 0.71
C GLY A 51 -2.73 9.35 0.72
N MET A 52 -3.61 8.47 0.25
CA MET A 52 -3.30 7.04 0.08
C MET A 52 -2.21 6.81 -0.96
N ILE A 53 -2.24 7.50 -2.11
CA ILE A 53 -1.18 7.34 -3.11
C ILE A 53 0.18 7.76 -2.53
N LEU A 54 0.20 8.85 -1.76
CA LEU A 54 1.43 9.32 -1.08
C LEU A 54 1.95 8.32 -0.05
N THR A 55 1.09 7.68 0.75
CA THR A 55 1.55 6.65 1.70
C THR A 55 2.17 5.45 0.99
N LYS A 56 1.63 5.04 -0.16
CA LYS A 56 2.23 3.97 -0.98
C LYS A 56 3.58 4.39 -1.54
N ALA A 57 3.72 5.64 -2.00
CA ALA A 57 4.99 6.18 -2.46
C ALA A 57 6.04 6.21 -1.33
N VAL A 58 5.66 6.64 -0.12
CA VAL A 58 6.55 6.59 1.05
C VAL A 58 6.93 5.15 1.37
N GLY A 59 5.97 4.20 1.38
CA GLY A 59 6.26 2.79 1.59
C GLY A 59 7.23 2.22 0.55
N MET A 60 7.10 2.61 -0.72
CA MET A 60 8.02 2.24 -1.78
C MET A 60 9.44 2.76 -1.52
N VAL A 61 9.58 4.00 -1.05
CA VAL A 61 10.89 4.58 -0.68
C VAL A 61 11.49 3.85 0.52
N VAL A 62 10.70 3.61 1.57
CA VAL A 62 11.14 2.92 2.79
C VAL A 62 11.65 1.50 2.50
N ILE A 63 11.04 0.81 1.55
CA ILE A 63 11.47 -0.54 1.13
C ILE A 63 12.65 -0.46 0.16
N GLY A 64 12.57 0.42 -0.85
CA GLY A 64 13.53 0.46 -1.96
C GLY A 64 14.90 1.03 -1.59
N VAL A 65 14.94 2.08 -0.75
CA VAL A 65 16.18 2.80 -0.42
C VAL A 65 17.19 1.91 0.30
N PRO A 66 16.83 1.15 1.37
CA PRO A 66 17.79 0.27 2.02
C PRO A 66 18.39 -0.78 1.08
N ILE A 67 17.57 -1.34 0.18
CA ILE A 67 18.01 -2.35 -0.80
C ILE A 67 18.97 -1.73 -1.82
N ALA A 68 18.69 -0.51 -2.27
CA ALA A 68 19.57 0.22 -3.18
C ALA A 68 20.92 0.56 -2.51
N ILE A 69 20.90 1.01 -1.26
CA ILE A 69 22.10 1.29 -0.46
C ILE A 69 22.94 0.03 -0.25
N ALA A 70 22.29 -1.11 -0.04
CA ALA A 70 22.95 -2.42 0.08
C ALA A 70 23.52 -2.96 -1.26
N GLY A 71 23.51 -2.18 -2.34
CA GLY A 71 24.05 -2.59 -3.65
C GLY A 71 23.09 -3.47 -4.47
N GLY A 72 21.80 -3.51 -4.12
CA GLY A 72 20.80 -4.26 -4.86
C GLY A 72 20.64 -3.76 -6.30
N SER A 73 20.49 -4.69 -7.25
CA SER A 73 20.23 -4.33 -8.64
C SER A 73 18.93 -3.52 -8.78
N ARG A 74 18.84 -2.62 -9.77
CA ARG A 74 17.62 -1.83 -10.07
C ARG A 74 16.36 -2.70 -10.16
N ARG A 75 16.51 -3.91 -10.71
CA ARG A 75 15.42 -4.87 -10.86
C ARG A 75 14.98 -5.48 -9.53
N LEU A 76 15.93 -5.82 -8.65
CA LEU A 76 15.63 -6.31 -7.31
C LEU A 76 14.89 -5.25 -6.49
N VAL A 77 15.39 -4.02 -6.53
CA VAL A 77 14.76 -2.85 -5.88
C VAL A 77 13.32 -2.70 -6.37
N ALA A 78 13.08 -2.71 -7.69
CA ALA A 78 11.73 -2.60 -8.24
C ALA A 78 10.81 -3.74 -7.80
N ILE A 79 11.28 -5.00 -7.84
CA ILE A 79 10.49 -6.16 -7.38
C ILE A 79 10.11 -6.01 -5.91
N ALA A 80 11.06 -5.61 -5.07
CA ALA A 80 10.82 -5.43 -3.64
C ALA A 80 9.86 -4.26 -3.35
N MET A 81 9.99 -3.14 -4.05
CA MET A 81 9.09 -1.99 -3.91
C MET A 81 7.65 -2.38 -4.27
N PHE A 82 7.44 -2.93 -5.48
CA PHE A 82 6.10 -3.30 -5.95
C PHE A 82 5.51 -4.46 -5.13
N GLY A 83 6.29 -5.52 -4.94
CA GLY A 83 5.84 -6.70 -4.19
C GLY A 83 5.56 -6.37 -2.72
N GLY A 84 6.49 -5.68 -2.05
CA GLY A 84 6.36 -5.33 -0.64
C GLY A 84 5.19 -4.39 -0.37
N VAL A 85 5.06 -3.29 -1.13
CA VAL A 85 3.92 -2.38 -0.97
C VAL A 85 2.60 -3.04 -1.37
N GLY A 86 2.59 -3.86 -2.41
CA GLY A 86 1.41 -4.62 -2.83
C GLY A 86 0.92 -5.58 -1.73
N ILE A 87 1.82 -6.36 -1.12
CA ILE A 87 1.50 -7.26 -0.01
C ILE A 87 0.98 -6.48 1.20
N LEU A 88 1.67 -5.40 1.60
CA LEU A 88 1.22 -4.57 2.72
C LEU A 88 -0.17 -3.97 2.47
N SER A 89 -0.46 -3.59 1.23
CA SER A 89 -1.78 -3.07 0.83
C SER A 89 -2.85 -4.16 0.87
N LEU A 90 -2.54 -5.39 0.44
CA LEU A 90 -3.47 -6.51 0.59
C LEU A 90 -3.79 -6.80 2.07
N LEU A 91 -2.79 -6.76 2.95
CA LEU A 91 -3.01 -6.96 4.38
C LEU A 91 -3.87 -5.84 4.98
N ALA A 92 -3.64 -4.59 4.58
CA ALA A 92 -4.49 -3.46 4.97
C ALA A 92 -5.94 -3.65 4.46
N ALA A 93 -6.10 -4.11 3.22
CA ALA A 93 -7.41 -4.41 2.66
C ALA A 93 -8.15 -5.51 3.43
N VAL A 94 -7.45 -6.59 3.81
CA VAL A 94 -8.00 -7.65 4.67
C VAL A 94 -8.44 -7.07 6.01
N ARG A 95 -7.58 -6.27 6.67
CA ARG A 95 -7.95 -5.62 7.93
C ARG A 95 -9.20 -4.75 7.78
N ASN A 96 -9.27 -3.94 6.73
CA ASN A 96 -10.39 -3.03 6.50
C ASN A 96 -11.69 -3.79 6.21
N THR A 97 -11.61 -4.87 5.41
CA THR A 97 -12.77 -5.72 5.14
C THR A 97 -13.26 -6.44 6.40
N LEU A 98 -12.37 -6.92 7.28
CA LEU A 98 -12.74 -7.48 8.58
C LEU A 98 -13.50 -6.46 9.45
N LEU A 99 -13.00 -5.23 9.53
CA LEU A 99 -13.67 -4.14 10.25
C LEU A 99 -15.05 -3.83 9.67
N VAL A 100 -15.20 -3.85 8.35
CA VAL A 100 -16.51 -3.62 7.69
C VAL A 100 -17.52 -4.72 8.02
N VAL A 101 -17.07 -5.98 8.17
CA VAL A 101 -17.95 -7.09 8.55
C VAL A 101 -18.10 -7.27 10.07
N GLY A 102 -17.51 -6.38 10.88
CA GLY A 102 -17.65 -6.36 12.33
C GLY A 102 -16.80 -7.39 13.08
N VAL A 103 -15.68 -7.84 12.48
CA VAL A 103 -14.68 -8.75 13.09
C VAL A 103 -13.44 -7.97 13.47
#